data_AF-A0A5E9B5D8-F1
#
_entry.id   AF-A0A5E9B5D8-F1
#
_cell.length_a   1.000
_cell.length_b   1.000
_cell.length_c   1.000
_cell.angle_alpha   90.00
_cell.angle_beta   90.00
_cell.angle_gamma   90.00
#
_symmetry.space_group_name_H-M   'P 1'
#
loop_
_entity.id
_entity.type
_entity.pdbx_description
1 polymer ?
#
loop_
_entity_poly.entity_id
_entity_poly.type
_entity_poly.pdbx_seq_one_letter_code
_entity_poly.pdbx_strand_id
1 'polypeptide(L)'
;MLGGLGLLAGMLLIAEGRRWLPPDPLPVAPAQDAGDLEPASQVPVQDTRPGEPARKIAEDLIAPPPLDPSGIERIEPRPPLGELGLAPRPKMPMPRDWRETLLFGPVAISSAVFEAMGRRVAISGTIGMDPDRTCTFDNTAWPCGQRARAALNAWLRGRALKCLLPPDADRFAIAAPCALGKQDVGAWLVSNGWALAAPTGIYDKAEAVAREARMGIFGPPQ
;
A
#
# COMPACT_ATOMS: atom_id res chain seq x y z
N MET A 1 -68.10 -28.61 -21.85
CA MET A 1 -67.81 -27.19 -21.51
C MET A 1 -66.90 -27.15 -20.29
N LEU A 2 -65.61 -27.50 -20.43
CA LEU A 2 -64.69 -27.67 -19.28
C LEU A 2 -63.23 -27.26 -19.61
N GLY A 3 -63.05 -26.30 -20.53
CA GLY A 3 -61.73 -25.88 -21.02
C GLY A 3 -61.41 -24.39 -20.84
N GLY A 4 -62.19 -23.63 -20.05
CA GLY A 4 -62.05 -22.17 -19.95
C GLY A 4 -61.38 -21.64 -18.68
N LEU A 5 -61.44 -22.38 -17.56
CA LEU A 5 -61.01 -21.85 -16.26
C LEU A 5 -59.51 -21.99 -15.94
N GLY A 6 -58.77 -22.83 -16.66
CA GLY A 6 -57.33 -23.05 -16.39
C GLY A 6 -56.41 -21.91 -16.87
N LEU A 7 -56.83 -21.16 -17.89
CA LEU A 7 -56.02 -20.11 -18.52
C LEU A 7 -56.02 -18.79 -17.71
N LEU A 8 -57.09 -18.49 -16.98
CA LEU A 8 -57.18 -17.27 -16.17
C LEU A 8 -56.33 -17.37 -14.89
N ALA A 9 -56.20 -18.56 -14.30
CA ALA A 9 -55.35 -18.78 -13.13
C ALA A 9 -53.85 -18.70 -13.46
N GLY A 10 -53.45 -19.11 -14.66
CA GLY A 10 -52.05 -19.02 -15.12
C GLY A 10 -51.58 -17.58 -15.40
N MET A 11 -52.45 -16.70 -15.90
CA MET A 11 -52.10 -15.30 -16.17
C MET A 11 -51.96 -14.44 -14.91
N LEU A 12 -52.65 -14.77 -13.81
CA LEU A 12 -52.55 -14.01 -12.56
C LEU A 12 -51.18 -14.20 -11.86
N LEU A 13 -50.59 -15.40 -11.95
CA LEU A 13 -49.28 -15.69 -11.34
C LEU A 13 -48.10 -15.00 -12.04
N ILE A 14 -48.22 -14.67 -13.34
CA ILE A 14 -47.17 -13.94 -14.08
C ILE A 14 -47.19 -12.44 -13.74
N ALA A 15 -48.35 -11.89 -13.35
CA ALA A 15 -48.49 -10.48 -12.98
C ALA A 15 -47.87 -10.15 -11.61
N GLU A 16 -47.96 -11.07 -10.64
CA GLU A 16 -47.43 -10.87 -9.27
C GLU A 16 -45.89 -10.96 -9.20
N GLY A 17 -45.26 -11.76 -10.08
CA GLY A 17 -43.79 -11.94 -10.11
C GLY A 17 -43.02 -10.69 -10.56
N ARG A 18 -43.64 -9.83 -11.38
CA ARG A 18 -43.04 -8.56 -11.83
C ARG A 18 -42.88 -7.51 -10.74
N ARG A 19 -43.54 -7.68 -9.58
CA ARG A 19 -43.39 -6.80 -8.43
C ARG A 19 -42.14 -7.10 -7.58
N TRP A 20 -41.46 -8.21 -7.86
CA TRP A 20 -40.28 -8.67 -7.11
C TRP A 20 -38.97 -8.47 -7.87
N LEU A 21 -39.00 -7.90 -9.09
CA LEU A 21 -37.77 -7.52 -9.76
C LEU A 21 -37.23 -6.23 -9.15
N PRO A 22 -35.93 -6.19 -8.80
CA PRO A 22 -35.28 -4.94 -8.45
C PRO A 22 -35.37 -3.96 -9.62
N PRO A 23 -35.48 -2.64 -9.37
CA PRO A 23 -35.49 -1.65 -10.42
C PRO A 23 -34.21 -1.75 -11.26
N ASP A 24 -34.34 -1.49 -12.56
CA ASP A 24 -33.19 -1.40 -13.46
C ASP A 24 -32.17 -0.41 -12.88
N PRO A 25 -30.85 -0.74 -12.90
CA PRO A 25 -29.82 0.22 -12.51
C PRO A 25 -29.98 1.47 -13.36
N LEU A 26 -30.05 2.63 -12.69
CA LEU A 26 -30.07 3.92 -13.38
C LEU A 26 -28.89 3.99 -14.36
N PRO A 27 -29.09 4.55 -15.56
CA PRO A 27 -27.98 4.81 -16.47
C PRO A 27 -26.89 5.57 -15.72
N VAL A 28 -25.70 4.98 -15.66
CA VAL A 28 -24.52 5.65 -15.11
C VAL A 28 -24.32 6.91 -15.94
N ALA A 29 -24.55 8.07 -15.34
CA ALA A 29 -24.23 9.33 -15.97
C ALA A 29 -22.74 9.31 -16.34
N PRO A 30 -22.36 9.72 -17.56
CA PRO A 30 -20.96 9.86 -17.90
C PRO A 30 -20.31 10.79 -16.89
N ALA A 31 -19.15 10.37 -16.38
CA ALA A 31 -18.36 11.16 -15.46
C ALA A 31 -18.17 12.56 -16.07
N GLN A 32 -18.60 13.58 -15.33
CA GLN A 32 -18.35 14.95 -15.72
C GLN A 32 -16.85 15.16 -15.75
N ASP A 33 -16.40 15.68 -16.88
CA ASP A 33 -15.02 15.98 -17.24
C ASP A 33 -14.32 16.70 -16.07
N ALA A 34 -13.46 15.97 -15.36
CA ALA A 34 -12.57 16.54 -14.38
C ALA A 34 -11.44 17.19 -15.19
N GLY A 35 -11.57 18.50 -15.36
CA GLY A 35 -10.75 19.33 -16.25
C GLY A 35 -9.27 19.00 -16.22
N ASP A 36 -8.68 19.18 -17.41
CA ASP A 36 -7.28 19.03 -17.77
C ASP A 36 -6.33 19.42 -16.62
N LEU A 37 -5.86 18.42 -15.88
CA LEU A 37 -4.73 18.57 -14.99
C LEU A 37 -3.49 18.10 -15.72
N GLU A 38 -2.68 19.08 -16.09
CA GLU A 38 -1.43 18.95 -16.81
C GLU A 38 -0.49 17.92 -16.13
N PRO A 39 0.10 16.96 -16.88
CA PRO A 39 1.01 15.97 -16.31
C PRO A 39 2.21 16.65 -15.64
N ALA A 40 2.53 16.24 -14.41
CA ALA A 40 3.74 16.69 -13.74
C ALA A 40 4.97 16.40 -14.62
N SER A 41 5.72 17.44 -14.97
CA SER A 41 6.94 17.33 -15.76
C SER A 41 7.93 16.39 -15.06
N GLN A 42 8.24 15.28 -15.71
CA GLN A 42 9.33 14.41 -15.30
C GLN A 42 10.63 15.14 -15.62
N VAL A 43 11.40 15.49 -14.58
CA VAL A 43 12.75 16.05 -14.77
C VAL A 43 13.62 14.99 -15.45
N PRO A 44 14.32 15.31 -16.55
CA PRO A 44 15.18 14.35 -17.22
C PRO A 44 16.31 13.92 -16.27
N VAL A 45 16.35 12.63 -15.95
CA VAL A 45 17.46 12.02 -15.22
C VAL A 45 18.58 11.78 -16.23
N GLN A 46 19.56 12.68 -16.26
CA GLN A 46 20.79 12.46 -17.01
C GLN A 46 21.68 11.50 -16.23
N ASP A 47 21.84 10.29 -16.76
CA ASP A 47 22.78 9.30 -16.22
C ASP A 47 24.17 9.54 -16.84
N THR A 48 25.04 10.25 -16.14
CA THR A 48 26.42 10.53 -16.58
C THR A 48 27.39 9.38 -16.27
N ARG A 49 26.91 8.22 -15.81
CA ARG A 49 27.78 7.09 -15.49
C ARG A 49 28.34 6.45 -16.77
N PRO A 50 29.63 6.03 -16.77
CA PRO A 50 30.18 5.23 -17.86
C PRO A 50 29.34 3.98 -18.09
N GLY A 51 28.97 3.71 -19.35
CA GLY A 51 28.17 2.54 -19.70
C GLY A 51 28.87 1.24 -19.33
N GLU A 52 28.28 0.46 -18.41
CA GLU A 52 28.77 -0.88 -18.08
C GLU A 52 28.46 -1.85 -19.23
N PRO A 53 29.33 -2.86 -19.46
CA PRO A 53 29.06 -3.87 -20.47
C PRO A 53 27.77 -4.64 -20.14
N ALA A 54 26.92 -4.81 -21.15
CA ALA A 54 25.67 -5.55 -20.99
C ALA A 54 25.94 -7.00 -20.55
N ARG A 55 25.12 -7.50 -19.62
CA ARG A 55 25.16 -8.90 -19.20
C ARG A 55 24.78 -9.78 -20.39
N LYS A 56 25.68 -10.69 -20.76
CA LYS A 56 25.43 -11.70 -21.78
C LYS A 56 24.57 -12.83 -21.16
N ILE A 57 23.61 -13.36 -21.93
CA ILE A 57 22.75 -14.48 -21.53
C ILE A 57 22.84 -15.59 -22.59
N ALA A 58 23.11 -16.82 -22.15
CA ALA A 58 23.12 -18.04 -22.98
C ALA A 58 24.09 -17.96 -24.17
N GLU A 59 25.34 -17.60 -23.90
CA GLU A 59 26.42 -17.46 -24.90
C GLU A 59 26.69 -18.73 -25.71
N ASP A 60 26.31 -19.89 -25.17
CA ASP A 60 26.44 -21.21 -25.78
C ASP A 60 25.35 -21.50 -26.83
N LEU A 61 24.21 -20.80 -26.74
CA LEU A 61 23.06 -20.99 -27.63
C LEU A 61 22.82 -19.79 -28.55
N ILE A 62 23.24 -18.60 -28.14
CA ILE A 62 22.96 -17.35 -28.83
C ILE A 62 24.25 -16.53 -28.88
N ALA A 63 24.78 -16.33 -30.09
CA ALA A 63 25.91 -15.44 -30.29
C ALA A 63 25.48 -13.99 -30.00
N PRO A 64 26.05 -13.30 -28.99
CA PRO A 64 25.69 -11.93 -28.70
C PRO A 64 26.15 -11.02 -29.85
N PRO A 65 25.34 -10.04 -30.26
CA PRO A 65 25.76 -9.08 -31.28
C PRO A 65 26.98 -8.29 -30.80
N PRO A 66 27.90 -7.89 -31.70
CA PRO A 66 28.98 -7.00 -31.35
C PRO A 66 28.39 -5.63 -31.03
N LEU A 67 28.22 -5.34 -29.74
CA LEU A 67 27.78 -4.04 -29.25
C LEU A 67 29.02 -3.25 -28.84
N ASP A 68 29.27 -2.14 -29.53
CA ASP A 68 30.21 -1.13 -29.06
C ASP A 68 29.46 -0.20 -28.09
N PRO A 69 29.73 -0.25 -26.77
CA PRO A 69 29.03 0.58 -25.80
C PRO A 69 29.28 2.07 -26.01
N SER A 70 30.36 2.46 -26.71
CA SER A 70 30.65 3.85 -27.03
C SER A 70 29.79 4.42 -28.16
N GLY A 71 29.13 3.54 -28.95
CA GLY A 71 28.20 3.90 -30.01
C GLY A 71 26.72 3.85 -29.61
N ILE A 72 26.40 3.61 -28.33
CA ILE A 72 25.02 3.50 -27.85
C ILE A 72 24.67 4.76 -27.05
N GLU A 73 23.77 5.56 -27.60
CA GLU A 73 23.22 6.74 -26.93
C GLU A 73 21.86 6.43 -26.32
N ARG A 74 21.63 6.88 -25.08
CA ARG A 74 20.32 6.79 -24.44
C ARG A 74 19.40 7.83 -25.06
N ILE A 75 18.51 7.37 -25.93
CA ILE A 75 17.40 8.20 -26.42
C ILE A 75 16.34 8.38 -25.33
N GLU A 76 15.62 9.49 -25.40
CA GLU A 76 14.46 9.74 -24.54
C GLU A 76 13.43 8.60 -24.68
N PRO A 77 12.73 8.25 -23.58
CA PRO A 77 11.69 7.25 -23.63
C PRO A 77 10.71 7.54 -24.75
N ARG A 78 10.47 6.54 -25.61
CA ARG A 78 9.47 6.64 -26.66
C ARG A 78 8.12 7.00 -26.02
N PRO A 79 7.34 7.93 -26.59
CA PRO A 79 5.98 8.13 -26.15
C PRO A 79 5.19 6.82 -26.25
N PRO A 80 4.20 6.61 -25.36
CA PRO A 80 3.40 5.39 -25.37
C PRO A 80 2.76 5.17 -26.75
N LEU A 81 2.63 3.89 -27.13
CA LEU A 81 2.13 3.47 -28.45
C LEU A 81 0.64 3.79 -28.69
N GLY A 82 -0.03 4.42 -27.72
CA GLY A 82 -1.43 4.84 -27.76
C GLY A 82 -1.89 5.33 -26.39
N GLU A 83 -3.14 5.78 -26.33
CA GLU A 83 -3.76 6.40 -25.14
C GLU A 83 -3.79 5.48 -23.91
N LEU A 84 -3.86 4.16 -24.10
CA LEU A 84 -3.82 3.19 -23.00
C LEU A 84 -2.47 3.19 -22.25
N GLY A 85 -1.38 3.57 -22.91
CA GLY A 85 -0.07 3.71 -22.28
C GLY A 85 0.09 5.02 -21.49
N LEU A 86 -0.85 5.95 -21.64
CA LEU A 86 -0.97 7.18 -20.85
C LEU A 86 -1.92 7.02 -19.66
N ALA A 87 -2.55 5.85 -19.49
CA ALA A 87 -3.51 5.62 -18.42
C ALA A 87 -2.89 6.00 -17.06
N PRO A 88 -3.44 7.01 -16.36
CA PRO A 88 -3.00 7.33 -15.02
C PRO A 88 -3.13 6.08 -14.16
N ARG A 89 -2.16 5.83 -13.28
CA ARG A 89 -2.34 4.80 -12.24
C ARG A 89 -3.67 5.10 -11.56
N PRO A 90 -4.60 4.12 -11.43
CA PRO A 90 -5.86 4.37 -10.76
C PRO A 90 -5.56 4.93 -9.38
N LYS A 91 -5.94 6.18 -9.14
CA LYS A 91 -5.90 6.74 -7.80
C LYS A 91 -6.99 5.99 -7.04
N MET A 92 -6.62 4.96 -6.28
CA MET A 92 -7.57 4.26 -5.42
C MET A 92 -8.18 5.31 -4.49
N PRO A 93 -9.44 5.72 -4.70
CA PRO A 93 -10.05 6.67 -3.79
C PRO A 93 -10.10 5.99 -2.43
N MET A 94 -9.72 6.70 -1.36
CA MET A 94 -9.95 6.20 0.00
C MET A 94 -11.44 5.84 0.09
N PRO A 95 -11.80 4.57 0.28
CA PRO A 95 -13.19 4.16 0.27
C PRO A 95 -13.97 4.92 1.34
N ARG A 96 -15.11 5.51 0.96
CA ARG A 96 -15.91 6.42 1.81
C ARG A 96 -16.52 5.74 3.04
N ASP A 97 -16.37 4.43 3.15
CA ASP A 97 -16.91 3.54 4.15
C ASP A 97 -15.89 3.10 5.21
N TRP A 98 -14.66 3.64 5.19
CA TRP A 98 -13.70 3.38 6.26
C TRP A 98 -14.20 3.97 7.58
N ARG A 99 -14.12 3.17 8.65
CA ARG A 99 -14.62 3.54 9.98
C ARG A 99 -13.55 3.34 11.03
N GLU A 100 -13.57 4.20 12.04
CA GLU A 100 -12.76 4.00 13.23
C GLU A 100 -13.20 2.70 13.93
N THR A 101 -12.27 1.78 14.07
CA THR A 101 -12.49 0.46 14.64
C THR A 101 -11.49 0.24 15.78
N LEU A 102 -11.98 -0.21 16.93
CA LEU A 102 -11.12 -0.64 18.04
C LEU A 102 -10.66 -2.07 17.81
N LEU A 103 -9.35 -2.25 17.73
CA LEU A 103 -8.68 -3.54 17.62
C LEU A 103 -8.09 -3.93 18.97
N PHE A 104 -8.69 -4.95 19.59
CA PHE A 104 -8.29 -5.46 20.90
C PHE A 104 -7.21 -6.53 20.77
N GLY A 105 -6.32 -6.60 21.76
CA GLY A 105 -5.22 -7.56 21.81
C GLY A 105 -4.27 -7.51 20.62
N PRO A 106 -3.78 -6.33 20.18
CA PRO A 106 -2.84 -6.26 19.08
C PRO A 106 -1.50 -6.91 19.42
N VAL A 107 -1.00 -7.73 18.51
CA VAL A 107 0.31 -8.41 18.61
C VAL A 107 1.17 -7.97 17.44
N ALA A 108 2.33 -7.38 17.72
CA ALA A 108 3.27 -6.96 16.70
C ALA A 108 3.88 -8.16 15.97
N ILE A 109 3.80 -8.14 14.65
CA ILE A 109 4.46 -9.07 13.72
C ILE A 109 5.83 -8.52 13.32
N SER A 110 5.90 -7.22 13.04
CA SER A 110 7.13 -6.46 12.80
C SER A 110 7.07 -5.13 13.55
N SER A 111 8.00 -4.20 13.29
CA SER A 111 7.96 -2.90 13.98
C SER A 111 6.85 -1.97 13.50
N ALA A 112 6.21 -2.23 12.36
CA ALA A 112 5.10 -1.43 11.85
C ALA A 112 3.91 -2.26 11.33
N VAL A 113 3.87 -3.55 11.66
CA VAL A 113 2.77 -4.46 11.31
C VAL A 113 2.35 -5.22 12.55
N PHE A 114 1.04 -5.28 12.79
CA PHE A 114 0.47 -6.05 13.89
C PHE A 114 -0.74 -6.87 13.42
N GLU A 115 -1.10 -7.86 14.22
CA GLU A 115 -2.33 -8.63 14.07
C GLU A 115 -3.24 -8.42 15.26
N ALA A 116 -4.53 -8.28 15.00
CA ALA A 116 -5.57 -8.17 16.02
C ALA A 116 -6.89 -8.66 15.44
N MET A 117 -7.63 -9.48 16.21
CA MET A 117 -8.98 -9.91 15.81
C MET A 117 -9.04 -10.53 14.40
N GLY A 118 -8.02 -11.30 14.02
CA GLY A 118 -7.93 -11.93 12.70
C GLY A 118 -7.55 -10.99 11.54
N ARG A 119 -7.25 -9.72 11.82
CA ARG A 119 -6.84 -8.72 10.83
C ARG A 119 -5.35 -8.45 10.95
N ARG A 120 -4.65 -8.40 9.82
CA ARG A 120 -3.27 -7.92 9.72
C ARG A 120 -3.26 -6.46 9.27
N VAL A 121 -2.66 -5.60 10.07
CA VAL A 121 -2.65 -4.14 9.83
C VAL A 121 -1.22 -3.62 9.79
N ALA A 122 -0.87 -2.93 8.72
CA ALA A 122 0.35 -2.16 8.59
C ALA A 122 0.07 -0.69 8.96
N ILE A 123 0.97 -0.06 9.70
CA ILE A 123 0.84 1.35 10.08
C ILE A 123 1.13 2.22 8.86
N SER A 124 0.11 2.91 8.36
CA SER A 124 0.23 3.75 7.16
C SER A 124 1.26 4.86 7.35
N GLY A 125 2.00 5.17 6.29
CA GLY A 125 3.01 6.24 6.30
C GLY A 125 4.34 5.85 6.93
N THR A 126 4.50 4.59 7.34
CA THR A 126 5.76 4.08 7.91
C THR A 126 6.30 2.90 7.11
N ILE A 127 7.61 2.68 7.20
CA ILE A 127 8.28 1.47 6.70
C ILE A 127 8.83 0.74 7.93
N GLY A 128 8.23 -0.40 8.22
CA GLY A 128 8.63 -1.26 9.33
C GLY A 128 9.97 -1.96 9.07
N MET A 129 10.62 -2.33 10.17
CA MET A 129 11.79 -3.19 10.20
C MET A 129 11.32 -4.63 10.22
N ASP A 130 11.77 -5.41 9.23
CA ASP A 130 11.57 -6.86 9.22
C ASP A 130 12.17 -7.48 10.50
N PRO A 131 11.49 -8.42 11.18
CA PRO A 131 12.01 -9.05 12.38
C PRO A 131 13.41 -9.66 12.23
N ASP A 132 13.74 -10.17 11.06
CA ASP A 132 15.03 -10.82 10.80
C ASP A 132 16.13 -9.83 10.38
N ARG A 133 15.78 -8.53 10.28
CA ARG A 133 16.73 -7.49 9.90
C ARG A 133 17.78 -7.25 10.98
N THR A 134 19.02 -7.24 10.53
CA THR A 134 20.19 -6.82 11.31
C THR A 134 20.61 -5.41 10.88
N CYS A 135 21.00 -4.57 11.84
CA CYS A 135 21.54 -3.24 11.61
C CYS A 135 22.98 -3.18 12.10
N THR A 136 23.77 -2.25 11.56
CA THR A 136 25.14 -2.00 12.00
C THR A 136 25.25 -0.57 12.52
N PHE A 137 25.77 -0.42 13.73
CA PHE A 137 26.10 0.87 14.33
C PHE A 137 27.51 0.79 14.92
N ASP A 138 28.40 1.73 14.58
CA ASP A 138 29.82 1.73 15.00
C ASP A 138 30.48 0.35 14.85
N ASN A 139 30.34 -0.24 13.66
CA ASN A 139 30.89 -1.56 13.29
C ASN A 139 30.35 -2.75 14.12
N THR A 140 29.28 -2.54 14.90
CA THR A 140 28.60 -3.57 15.69
C THR A 140 27.28 -3.94 15.04
N ALA A 141 27.15 -5.19 14.60
CA ALA A 141 25.91 -5.74 14.08
C ALA A 141 24.97 -6.17 15.21
N TRP A 142 23.68 -5.88 15.10
CA TRP A 142 22.68 -6.22 16.12
C TRP A 142 21.29 -6.45 15.53
N PRO A 143 20.43 -7.28 16.19
CA PRO A 143 19.13 -7.69 15.69
C PRO A 143 18.07 -6.58 15.87
N CYS A 144 18.24 -5.48 15.14
CA CYS A 144 17.39 -4.30 15.24
C CYS A 144 15.93 -4.58 14.89
N GLY A 145 15.64 -5.52 13.98
CA GLY A 145 14.29 -5.95 13.63
C GLY A 145 13.53 -6.53 14.83
N GLN A 146 14.15 -7.48 15.53
CA GLN A 146 13.58 -8.10 16.73
C GLN A 146 13.38 -7.08 17.85
N ARG A 147 14.36 -6.18 18.05
CA ARG A 147 14.27 -5.11 19.06
C ARG A 147 13.14 -4.13 18.74
N ALA A 148 12.98 -3.73 17.48
CA ALA A 148 11.93 -2.83 17.05
C ALA A 148 10.53 -3.46 17.19
N ARG A 149 10.37 -4.74 16.83
CA ARG A 149 9.13 -5.51 17.09
C ARG A 149 8.83 -5.60 18.58
N ALA A 150 9.84 -5.89 19.41
CA ALA A 150 9.69 -5.96 20.86
C ALA A 150 9.29 -4.60 21.45
N ALA A 151 9.86 -3.50 20.95
CA ALA A 151 9.49 -2.15 21.36
C ALA A 151 8.02 -1.83 21.06
N LEU A 152 7.52 -2.18 19.87
CA LEU A 152 6.09 -2.01 19.56
C LEU A 152 5.21 -2.84 20.50
N ASN A 153 5.52 -4.13 20.69
CA ASN A 153 4.78 -4.99 21.62
C ASN A 153 4.77 -4.43 23.06
N ALA A 154 5.94 -3.99 23.54
CA ALA A 154 6.10 -3.42 24.87
C ALA A 154 5.38 -2.07 25.02
N TRP A 155 5.24 -1.30 23.95
CA TRP A 155 4.48 -0.06 23.95
C TRP A 155 2.97 -0.31 23.87
N LEU A 156 2.50 -1.32 23.14
CA LEU A 156 1.07 -1.66 23.10
C LEU A 156 0.55 -2.04 24.48
N ARG A 157 1.29 -2.82 25.27
CA ARG A 157 0.92 -3.25 26.65
C ARG A 157 -0.49 -3.85 26.74
N GLY A 158 -0.93 -4.58 25.72
CA GLY A 158 -2.27 -5.17 25.66
C GLY A 158 -3.42 -4.16 25.50
N ARG A 159 -3.13 -2.88 25.24
CA ARG A 159 -4.13 -1.85 25.01
C ARG A 159 -4.68 -1.93 23.59
N ALA A 160 -5.92 -1.49 23.41
CA ALA A 160 -6.57 -1.48 22.10
C ALA A 160 -6.06 -0.32 21.23
N LEU A 161 -5.90 -0.58 19.93
CA LEU A 161 -5.63 0.46 18.94
C LEU A 161 -6.93 0.89 18.26
N LYS A 162 -7.08 2.20 18.04
CA LYS A 162 -8.14 2.76 17.22
C LYS A 162 -7.60 2.99 15.81
N CYS A 163 -8.05 2.22 14.83
CA CYS A 163 -7.58 2.30 13.45
C CYS A 163 -8.72 2.65 12.50
N LEU A 164 -8.42 3.39 11.43
CA LEU A 164 -9.38 3.66 10.36
C LEU A 164 -9.33 2.49 9.36
N LEU A 165 -10.36 1.66 9.31
CA LEU A 165 -10.36 0.41 8.53
C LEU A 165 -11.60 0.30 7.63
N PRO A 166 -11.51 -0.41 6.49
CA PRO A 166 -12.69 -0.80 5.73
C PRO A 166 -13.57 -1.78 6.51
N PRO A 167 -14.89 -1.85 6.19
CA PRO A 167 -15.81 -2.79 6.81
C PRO A 167 -15.38 -4.24 6.60
N ASP A 168 -15.04 -4.59 5.36
CA ASP A 168 -14.58 -5.91 4.94
C ASP A 168 -13.06 -5.93 4.88
N ALA A 169 -12.44 -6.31 5.99
CA ALA A 169 -11.01 -6.59 6.01
C ALA A 169 -10.80 -8.03 5.56
N ASP A 170 -10.79 -8.21 4.24
CA ASP A 170 -10.48 -9.49 3.61
C ASP A 170 -8.99 -9.86 3.80
N ARG A 171 -8.64 -11.09 3.44
CA ARG A 171 -7.40 -11.89 3.65
C ARG A 171 -6.01 -11.22 3.54
N PHE A 172 -5.90 -9.93 3.22
CA PHE A 172 -4.65 -9.20 2.98
C PHE A 172 -4.32 -8.20 4.11
N ALA A 173 -3.05 -7.82 4.19
CA ALA A 173 -2.62 -6.77 5.11
C ALA A 173 -3.16 -5.40 4.66
N ILE A 174 -3.76 -4.64 5.58
CA ILE A 174 -4.31 -3.31 5.29
C ILE A 174 -3.38 -2.25 5.87
N ALA A 175 -2.99 -1.29 5.05
CA ALA A 175 -2.29 -0.09 5.53
C ALA A 175 -3.31 0.91 6.08
N ALA A 176 -3.22 1.24 7.37
CA ALA A 176 -4.17 2.14 8.03
C ALA A 176 -3.50 3.05 9.06
N PRO A 177 -4.01 4.28 9.25
CA PRO A 177 -3.63 5.11 10.38
C PRO A 177 -4.25 4.52 11.65
N CYS A 178 -3.44 4.46 12.71
CA CYS A 178 -3.83 3.92 14.01
C CYS A 178 -3.38 4.85 15.13
N ALA A 179 -4.16 4.90 16.20
CA ALA A 179 -3.86 5.65 17.40
C ALA A 179 -4.02 4.76 18.64
N LEU A 180 -3.16 5.01 19.63
CA LEU A 180 -3.28 4.48 20.98
C LEU A 180 -3.72 5.60 21.93
N GLY A 181 -5.00 5.63 22.25
CA GLY A 181 -5.60 6.78 22.95
C GLY A 181 -5.50 8.05 22.09
N LYS A 182 -4.66 9.01 22.51
CA LYS A 182 -4.40 10.26 21.78
C LYS A 182 -3.08 10.25 21.00
N GLN A 183 -2.29 9.17 21.09
CA GLN A 183 -0.96 9.09 20.48
C GLN A 183 -1.05 8.39 19.11
N ASP A 184 -0.54 9.06 18.08
CA ASP A 184 -0.39 8.47 16.74
C ASP A 184 0.70 7.38 16.78
N VAL A 185 0.36 6.17 16.32
CA VAL A 185 1.26 5.01 16.35
C VAL A 185 2.44 5.21 15.38
N GLY A 186 2.18 5.73 14.18
CA GLY A 186 3.22 5.95 13.17
C GLY A 186 4.21 7.02 13.60
N ALA A 187 3.71 8.13 14.14
CA ALA A 187 4.54 9.18 14.71
C ALA A 187 5.41 8.66 15.86
N TRP A 188 4.84 7.86 16.77
CA TRP A 188 5.60 7.26 17.87
C TRP A 188 6.70 6.32 17.35
N LEU A 189 6.37 5.43 16.42
CA LEU A 189 7.32 4.49 15.84
C LEU A 189 8.50 5.20 15.18
N VAL A 190 8.22 6.18 14.33
CA VAL A 190 9.25 6.89 13.57
C VAL A 190 10.07 7.80 14.48
N SER A 191 9.44 8.54 15.40
CA SER A 191 10.16 9.42 16.35
C SER A 191 11.04 8.67 17.34
N ASN A 192 10.72 7.41 17.66
CA ASN A 192 11.55 6.58 18.54
C ASN A 192 12.56 5.73 17.75
N GLY A 193 12.63 5.90 16.42
CA GLY A 193 13.57 5.19 15.56
C GLY A 193 13.26 3.70 15.42
N TRP A 194 12.01 3.26 15.59
CA TRP A 194 11.61 1.86 15.39
C TRP A 194 11.04 1.59 14.00
N ALA A 195 10.80 2.63 13.20
CA ALA A 195 10.42 2.54 11.79
C ALA A 195 10.99 3.74 11.02
N LEU A 196 11.07 3.64 9.70
CA LEU A 196 11.37 4.77 8.82
C LEU A 196 10.06 5.46 8.39
N ALA A 197 10.12 6.75 8.04
CA ALA A 197 9.03 7.40 7.34
C ALA A 197 8.93 6.84 5.91
N ALA A 198 7.70 6.58 5.45
CA ALA A 198 7.48 6.27 4.05
C ALA A 198 7.78 7.52 3.19
N PRO A 199 8.32 7.36 1.97
CA PRO A 199 8.49 8.47 1.03
C PRO A 199 7.19 9.26 0.85
N THR A 200 7.30 10.60 0.83
CA THR A 200 6.16 11.53 0.74
C THR A 200 5.11 11.34 1.84
N GLY A 201 5.50 10.77 2.99
CA GLY A 201 4.66 10.59 4.16
C GLY A 201 4.64 11.81 5.09
N ILE A 202 3.89 11.70 6.18
CA ILE A 202 3.71 12.80 7.16
C ILE A 202 4.74 12.78 8.30
N TYR A 203 5.64 11.79 8.34
CA TYR A 203 6.52 11.54 9.48
C TYR A 203 7.98 11.97 9.27
N ASP A 204 8.31 12.71 8.22
CA ASP A 204 9.68 13.15 7.93
C ASP A 204 10.32 13.90 9.12
N LYS A 205 9.55 14.79 9.75
CA LYS A 205 10.00 15.51 10.96
C LYS A 205 10.25 14.57 12.14
N ALA A 206 9.42 13.54 12.30
CA ALA A 206 9.61 12.56 13.36
C ALA A 206 10.89 11.74 13.12
N GLU A 207 11.19 11.40 11.86
CA GLU A 207 12.41 10.65 11.54
C GLU A 207 13.66 11.51 11.76
N ALA A 208 13.60 12.79 11.40
CA ALA A 208 14.69 13.73 11.68
C ALA A 208 15.03 13.77 13.17
N VAL A 209 14.00 13.84 14.05
CA VAL A 209 14.17 13.78 15.50
C VAL A 209 14.86 12.48 15.94
N ALA A 210 14.43 11.34 15.39
CA ALA A 210 15.03 10.05 15.75
C ALA A 210 16.49 9.92 15.32
N ARG A 211 16.84 10.46 14.15
CA ARG A 211 18.22 10.47 13.63
C ARG A 211 19.12 11.38 14.45
N GLU A 212 18.67 12.60 14.73
CA GLU A 212 19.42 13.57 15.53
C GLU A 212 19.66 13.05 16.96
N ALA A 213 18.64 12.47 17.58
CA ALA A 213 18.71 11.92 18.93
C ALA A 213 19.33 10.51 18.99
N ARG A 214 19.72 9.92 17.84
CA ARG A 214 20.26 8.55 17.74
C ARG A 214 19.37 7.53 18.46
N MET A 215 18.07 7.57 18.18
CA MET A 215 17.08 6.68 18.78
C MET A 215 16.87 5.40 17.94
N GLY A 216 16.54 4.32 18.63
CA GLY A 216 16.19 3.04 18.02
C GLY A 216 17.27 2.55 17.05
N ILE A 217 16.89 2.33 15.80
CA ILE A 217 17.78 1.81 14.74
C ILE A 217 18.87 2.80 14.30
N PHE A 218 18.73 4.09 14.64
CA PHE A 218 19.72 5.12 14.31
C PHE A 218 20.78 5.30 15.41
N GLY A 219 20.66 4.56 16.50
CA GLY A 219 21.53 4.66 17.67
C GLY A 219 22.33 3.39 17.94
N PRO A 220 23.11 3.43 19.04
CA PRO A 220 23.81 2.24 19.52
C PRO A 220 22.82 1.11 19.85
N PRO A 221 23.25 -0.16 19.74
CA PRO A 221 22.43 -1.31 20.10
C PRO A 221 21.87 -1.17 21.53
N GLN A 222 20.57 -1.39 21.70
CA GLN A 222 19.87 -1.40 22.99
C GLN A 222 19.25 -2.78 23.28
#